data_AF-A0A2W6ZIR5-F1
#
_entry.id   AF-A0A2W6ZIR5-F1
#
_cell.length_a   1.000
_cell.length_b   1.000
_cell.length_c   1.000
_cell.angle_alpha   90.00
_cell.angle_beta   90.00
_cell.angle_gamma   90.00
#
_symmetry.space_group_name_H-M   'P 1'
#
loop_
_entity.id
_entity.type
_entity.pdbx_description
1 polymer ?
#
loop_
_entity_poly.entity_id
_entity_poly.type
_entity_poly.pdbx_seq_one_letter_code
_entity_poly.pdbx_strand_id
1 'polypeptide(L)'
;MTLTEITMAMLVFSLAANASVQLWGASASWAQATAERQDTLRLIDADLLRREHSLRQAALAWQAERPGCEAASLRMRRQLEVAGPALPAGVSRQLSAAAAPVAHGFWLVYRAEPLGLERRRLFSAAAHGLCPPVAAEPEAPLTDSEVGA
;
A
#
# COMPACT_ATOMS: atom_id res chain seq x y z
N MET A 1 -54.97 -28.22 -17.92
CA MET A 1 -53.95 -27.16 -17.97
C MET A 1 -54.58 -25.96 -18.65
N THR A 2 -54.81 -24.89 -17.90
CA THR A 2 -55.56 -23.72 -18.39
C THR A 2 -54.61 -22.72 -19.05
N LEU A 3 -55.13 -21.92 -20.00
CA LEU A 3 -54.33 -20.93 -20.72
C LEU A 3 -53.65 -19.91 -19.78
N THR A 4 -54.27 -19.64 -18.63
CA THR A 4 -53.74 -18.80 -17.55
C THR A 4 -52.52 -19.41 -16.84
N GLU A 5 -52.43 -20.73 -16.70
CA GLU A 5 -51.24 -21.38 -16.11
C GLU A 5 -50.03 -21.21 -17.02
N ILE A 6 -50.22 -21.35 -18.34
CA ILE A 6 -49.15 -21.21 -19.33
C ILE A 6 -48.63 -19.77 -19.36
N THR A 7 -49.53 -18.79 -19.38
CA THR A 7 -49.13 -17.37 -19.39
C THR A 7 -48.41 -16.98 -18.11
N MET A 8 -48.88 -17.46 -16.95
CA MET A 8 -48.21 -17.20 -15.68
C MET A 8 -46.82 -17.87 -15.62
N ALA A 9 -46.71 -19.11 -16.10
CA ALA A 9 -45.42 -19.81 -16.18
C ALA A 9 -44.43 -19.08 -17.11
N MET A 10 -44.87 -18.59 -18.28
CA MET A 10 -44.02 -17.80 -19.18
C MET A 10 -43.58 -16.47 -18.55
N LEU A 11 -44.48 -15.78 -17.83
CA LEU A 11 -44.15 -14.54 -17.14
C LEU A 11 -43.09 -14.77 -16.05
N VAL A 12 -43.29 -15.77 -15.20
CA VAL A 12 -42.33 -16.13 -14.14
C VAL A 12 -40.99 -16.53 -14.76
N PHE A 13 -41.00 -17.36 -15.81
CA PHE A 13 -39.78 -17.78 -16.48
C PHE A 13 -39.04 -16.59 -17.11
N SER A 14 -39.75 -15.67 -17.77
CA SER A 14 -39.15 -14.50 -18.41
C SER A 14 -38.55 -13.54 -17.38
N LEU A 15 -39.24 -13.32 -16.24
CA LEU A 15 -38.73 -12.51 -15.15
C LEU A 15 -37.49 -13.15 -14.51
N ALA A 16 -37.52 -14.46 -14.25
CA ALA A 16 -36.39 -15.19 -13.70
C ALA A 16 -35.19 -15.19 -14.64
N ALA A 17 -35.41 -15.38 -15.95
CA ALA A 17 -34.36 -15.33 -16.95
C ALA A 17 -33.72 -13.94 -17.04
N ASN A 18 -34.52 -12.87 -17.05
CA ASN A 18 -34.01 -11.50 -17.10
C ASN A 18 -33.23 -11.14 -15.82
N ALA A 19 -33.76 -11.49 -14.65
CA ALA A 19 -33.07 -11.29 -13.37
C ALA A 19 -31.74 -12.06 -13.31
N SER A 20 -31.71 -13.30 -13.82
CA SER A 20 -30.49 -14.09 -13.89
C SER A 20 -29.44 -13.45 -14.80
N VAL A 21 -29.83 -13.02 -16.01
CA VAL A 21 -28.91 -12.35 -16.95
C VAL A 21 -28.35 -11.06 -16.35
N GLN A 22 -29.19 -10.25 -15.69
CA GLN A 22 -28.73 -9.03 -15.01
C GLN A 22 -27.75 -9.32 -13.88
N LEU A 23 -28.00 -10.37 -13.08
CA LEU A 23 -27.11 -10.79 -12.02
C LEU A 23 -25.75 -11.23 -12.57
N TRP A 24 -25.74 -12.08 -13.60
CA TRP A 24 -24.50 -12.53 -14.24
C TRP A 24 -23.74 -11.37 -14.89
N GLY A 25 -24.45 -10.48 -15.59
CA GLY A 25 -23.85 -9.29 -16.18
C GLY A 25 -23.22 -8.36 -15.14
N ALA A 26 -23.92 -8.11 -14.03
CA ALA A 26 -23.38 -7.32 -12.92
C ALA A 26 -22.15 -8.01 -12.32
N SER A 27 -22.22 -9.32 -12.07
CA SER A 27 -21.12 -10.09 -11.49
C SER A 27 -19.86 -10.09 -12.38
N ALA A 28 -20.03 -10.18 -13.70
CA ALA A 28 -18.93 -10.13 -14.65
C ALA A 28 -18.26 -8.75 -14.68
N SER A 29 -19.06 -7.68 -14.61
CA SER A 29 -18.54 -6.30 -14.56
C SER A 29 -17.73 -6.04 -13.28
N TRP A 30 -18.19 -6.58 -12.16
CA TRP A 30 -17.50 -6.46 -10.87
C TRP A 30 -16.23 -7.30 -10.84
N ALA A 31 -16.27 -8.53 -11.35
CA ALA A 31 -15.09 -9.38 -11.46
C ALA A 31 -13.98 -8.68 -12.27
N GLN A 32 -14.33 -8.08 -13.40
CA GLN A 32 -13.39 -7.34 -14.23
C GLN A 32 -12.79 -6.13 -13.49
N ALA A 33 -13.62 -5.31 -12.86
CA ALA A 33 -13.16 -4.16 -12.08
C ALA A 33 -12.25 -4.57 -10.91
N THR A 34 -12.54 -5.71 -10.26
CA THR A 34 -11.68 -6.23 -9.19
C THR A 34 -10.34 -6.75 -9.71
N ALA A 35 -10.30 -7.39 -10.89
CA ALA A 35 -9.08 -7.86 -11.50
C ALA A 35 -8.14 -6.68 -11.85
N GLU A 36 -8.66 -5.64 -12.48
CA GLU A 36 -7.91 -4.42 -12.81
C GLU A 36 -7.34 -3.72 -11.57
N ARG A 37 -8.13 -3.68 -10.49
CA ARG A 37 -7.69 -3.15 -9.21
C ARG A 37 -6.57 -3.99 -8.59
N GLN A 38 -6.69 -5.32 -8.63
CA GLN A 38 -5.67 -6.23 -8.12
C GLN A 38 -4.37 -6.12 -8.91
N ASP A 39 -4.42 -6.00 -10.23
CA ASP A 39 -3.23 -5.85 -11.06
C ASP A 39 -2.52 -4.52 -10.80
N THR A 40 -3.27 -3.44 -10.62
CA THR A 40 -2.70 -2.14 -10.22
C THR A 40 -1.98 -2.24 -8.87
N LEU A 41 -2.61 -2.90 -7.88
CA LEU A 41 -2.01 -3.15 -6.58
C LEU A 41 -0.73 -3.99 -6.66
N ARG A 42 -0.74 -5.06 -7.46
CA ARG A 42 0.44 -5.92 -7.68
C ARG A 42 1.62 -5.12 -8.24
N LEU A 43 1.37 -4.20 -9.18
CA LEU A 43 2.42 -3.36 -9.75
C LEU A 43 2.98 -2.36 -8.74
N ILE A 44 2.12 -1.75 -7.92
CA ILE A 44 2.55 -0.86 -6.82
C ILE A 44 3.39 -1.64 -5.80
N ASP A 45 2.93 -2.81 -5.37
CA ASP A 45 3.65 -3.64 -4.40
C ASP A 45 4.99 -4.14 -4.98
N ALA A 46 5.04 -4.47 -6.28
CA ALA A 46 6.29 -4.82 -6.95
C ALA A 46 7.29 -3.65 -7.02
N ASP A 47 6.84 -2.41 -7.22
CA ASP A 47 7.72 -1.23 -7.14
C ASP A 47 8.23 -1.01 -5.71
N LEU A 48 7.35 -1.13 -4.72
CA LEU A 48 7.72 -1.03 -3.29
C LEU A 48 8.77 -2.07 -2.89
N LEU A 49 8.59 -3.32 -3.28
CA LEU A 49 9.52 -4.41 -2.98
C LEU A 49 10.88 -4.21 -3.68
N ARG A 50 10.88 -3.72 -4.92
CA ARG A 50 12.13 -3.39 -5.63
C ARG A 50 12.92 -2.29 -4.93
N ARG A 51 12.24 -1.26 -4.46
CA ARG A 51 12.85 -0.16 -3.69
C ARG A 51 13.38 -0.63 -2.35
N GLU A 52 12.62 -1.44 -1.63
CA GLU A 52 13.09 -2.04 -0.38
C GLU A 52 14.32 -2.93 -0.60
N HIS A 53 14.31 -3.73 -1.68
CA HIS A 53 15.44 -4.59 -2.01
C HIS A 53 16.69 -3.78 -2.34
N SER A 54 16.57 -2.71 -3.14
CA SER A 54 17.72 -1.86 -3.48
C SER A 54 18.29 -1.14 -2.25
N LEU A 55 17.45 -0.72 -1.31
CA LEU A 55 17.89 -0.15 -0.03
C LEU A 55 18.66 -1.18 0.82
N ARG A 56 18.15 -2.42 0.92
CA ARG A 56 18.83 -3.49 1.67
C ARG A 56 20.16 -3.88 1.03
N GLN A 57 20.23 -3.94 -0.29
CA GLN A 57 21.50 -4.18 -1.00
C GLN A 57 22.50 -3.04 -0.75
N ALA A 58 22.04 -1.79 -0.78
CA ALA A 58 22.88 -0.63 -0.45
C ALA A 58 23.38 -0.69 1.01
N ALA A 59 22.55 -1.16 1.95
CA ALA A 59 22.95 -1.33 3.34
C ALA A 59 24.10 -2.33 3.51
N LEU A 60 24.10 -3.45 2.76
CA LEU A 60 25.20 -4.41 2.80
C LEU A 60 26.53 -3.81 2.33
N ALA A 61 26.52 -3.00 1.27
CA ALA A 61 27.71 -2.29 0.80
C ALA A 61 28.21 -1.24 1.83
N TRP A 62 27.33 -0.79 2.71
CA TRP A 62 27.57 0.33 3.62
C TRP A 62 27.81 -0.04 5.08
N GLN A 63 27.68 -1.31 5.44
CA GLN A 63 28.05 -1.79 6.77
C GLN A 63 29.50 -1.44 7.16
N ALA A 64 30.40 -1.29 6.17
CA ALA A 64 31.78 -0.89 6.39
C ALA A 64 31.96 0.58 6.79
N GLU A 65 31.12 1.49 6.26
CA GLU A 65 31.26 2.95 6.46
C GLU A 65 30.57 3.44 7.74
N ARG A 66 29.56 2.72 8.25
CA ARG A 66 28.74 3.07 9.43
C ARG A 66 28.37 4.56 9.52
N PRO A 67 27.72 5.14 8.49
CA PRO A 67 27.32 6.54 8.52
C PRO A 67 26.28 6.82 9.60
N GLY A 68 26.25 8.06 10.10
CA GLY A 68 25.17 8.52 11.00
C GLY A 68 23.80 8.48 10.31
N CYS A 69 22.72 8.33 11.10
CA CYS A 69 21.36 8.17 10.57
C CYS A 69 20.89 9.34 9.69
N GLU A 70 21.36 10.57 9.96
CA GLU A 70 21.07 11.72 9.10
C GLU A 70 21.63 11.53 7.68
N ALA A 71 22.92 11.24 7.55
CA ALA A 71 23.57 11.02 6.26
C ALA A 71 22.99 9.80 5.52
N ALA A 72 22.70 8.72 6.26
CA ALA A 72 22.05 7.53 5.72
C ALA A 72 20.65 7.86 5.15
N SER A 73 19.88 8.70 5.85
CA SER A 73 18.53 9.09 5.42
C SER A 73 18.51 9.99 4.19
N LEU A 74 19.47 10.91 4.06
CA LEU A 74 19.61 11.74 2.86
C LEU A 74 19.90 10.90 1.62
N ARG A 75 20.70 9.84 1.75
CA ARG A 75 20.98 8.91 0.65
C ARG A 75 19.79 8.00 0.36
N MET A 76 19.13 7.49 1.40
CA MET A 76 17.89 6.74 1.25
C MET A 76 16.84 7.55 0.49
N ARG A 77 16.68 8.84 0.82
CA ARG A 77 15.81 9.77 0.10
C ARG A 77 16.16 9.81 -1.39
N ARG A 78 17.45 10.02 -1.74
CA ARG A 78 17.89 10.04 -3.14
C ARG A 78 17.57 8.73 -3.86
N GLN A 79 17.79 7.58 -3.21
CA GLN A 79 17.45 6.27 -3.77
C GLN A 79 15.95 6.07 -3.96
N LEU A 80 15.12 6.58 -3.04
CA LEU A 80 13.67 6.59 -3.17
C LEU A 80 13.18 7.58 -4.24
N GLU A 81 13.91 8.66 -4.52
CA GLU A 81 13.61 9.61 -5.59
C GLU A 81 14.00 9.08 -6.98
N VAL A 82 14.96 8.14 -7.08
CA VAL A 82 15.33 7.53 -8.36
C VAL A 82 14.08 7.01 -9.08
N ALA A 83 13.96 7.39 -10.35
CA ALA A 83 12.89 6.95 -11.22
C ALA A 83 12.88 5.42 -11.27
N GLY A 84 11.82 4.84 -10.71
CA GLY A 84 11.52 3.43 -10.86
C GLY A 84 10.97 3.13 -12.25
N PRO A 85 10.59 1.87 -12.51
CA PRO A 85 9.82 1.51 -13.68
C PRO A 85 8.55 2.36 -13.82
N ALA A 86 8.09 2.54 -15.06
CA ALA A 86 6.89 3.29 -15.36
C ALA A 86 5.70 2.74 -14.55
N LEU A 87 5.00 3.64 -13.86
CA LEU A 87 3.80 3.31 -13.11
C LEU A 87 2.61 3.22 -14.08
N PRO A 88 1.56 2.46 -13.73
CA PRO A 88 0.33 2.42 -14.51
C PRO A 88 -0.27 3.82 -14.67
N ALA A 89 -1.04 4.03 -15.74
CA ALA A 89 -1.76 5.27 -15.97
C ALA A 89 -2.67 5.60 -14.77
N GLY A 90 -2.71 6.87 -14.37
CA GLY A 90 -3.49 7.32 -13.21
C GLY A 90 -2.90 6.99 -11.84
N VAL A 91 -1.72 6.35 -11.79
CA VAL A 91 -0.98 6.12 -10.54
C VAL A 91 0.11 7.17 -10.40
N SER A 92 0.02 7.97 -9.34
CA SER A 92 1.05 8.94 -8.95
C SER A 92 1.86 8.43 -7.75
N ARG A 93 3.11 8.87 -7.66
CA ARG A 93 4.02 8.56 -6.55
C ARG A 93 4.54 9.85 -5.95
N GLN A 94 4.41 9.98 -4.64
CA GLN A 94 4.91 11.12 -3.88
C GLN A 94 5.78 10.63 -2.72
N LEU A 95 6.93 11.29 -2.55
CA LEU A 95 7.78 11.10 -1.38
C LEU A 95 7.60 12.31 -0.46
N SER A 96 7.34 12.08 0.82
CA SER A 96 7.25 13.13 1.84
C SER A 96 8.06 12.74 3.08
N ALA A 97 8.58 13.73 3.80
CA ALA A 97 9.25 13.48 5.08
C ALA A 97 8.23 12.97 6.10
N ALA A 98 8.63 12.01 6.93
CA ALA A 98 7.85 11.61 8.10
C ALA A 98 7.90 12.71 9.16
N ALA A 99 6.76 12.94 9.82
CA ALA A 99 6.71 13.79 11.00
C ALA A 99 7.30 13.05 12.22
N ALA A 100 7.63 13.81 13.27
CA ALA A 100 8.01 13.25 14.57
C ALA A 100 6.95 12.21 15.06
N PRO A 101 7.35 11.12 15.73
CA PRO A 101 8.67 10.86 16.33
C PRO A 101 9.67 10.15 15.39
N VAL A 102 9.31 9.88 14.13
CA VAL A 102 10.19 9.16 13.20
C VAL A 102 11.20 10.13 12.57
N ALA A 103 12.23 10.48 13.35
CA ALA A 103 13.36 11.24 12.83
C ALA A 103 13.97 10.50 11.62
N HIS A 104 14.28 11.25 10.57
CA HIS A 104 14.95 10.72 9.37
C HIS A 104 14.16 9.62 8.60
N GLY A 105 12.83 9.60 8.75
CA GLY A 105 11.92 8.74 7.98
C GLY A 105 11.30 9.45 6.77
N PHE A 106 10.89 8.68 5.76
CA PHE A 106 10.15 9.17 4.60
C PHE A 106 8.94 8.29 4.31
N TRP A 107 7.82 8.93 3.99
CA TRP A 107 6.63 8.27 3.45
C TRP A 107 6.71 8.24 1.94
N LEU A 108 6.61 7.04 1.38
CA LEU A 108 6.34 6.85 -0.04
C LEU A 108 4.85 6.55 -0.21
N VAL A 109 4.16 7.43 -0.91
CA VAL A 109 2.71 7.38 -1.11
C VAL A 109 2.41 7.16 -2.59
N TYR A 110 1.64 6.12 -2.87
CA TYR A 110 1.09 5.85 -4.20
C TYR A 110 -0.40 6.17 -4.17
N ARG A 111 -0.86 6.99 -5.11
CA ARG A 111 -2.28 7.31 -5.28
C ARG A 111 -2.73 6.90 -6.67
N ALA A 112 -3.72 6.03 -6.72
CA ALA A 112 -4.42 5.68 -7.96
C ALA A 112 -5.82 6.32 -7.90
N GLU A 113 -5.93 7.55 -8.41
CA GLU A 113 -7.18 8.33 -8.39
C GLU A 113 -8.36 7.60 -9.04
N PRO A 114 -8.20 6.93 -10.21
CA PRO A 114 -9.32 6.22 -10.85
C PRO A 114 -9.92 5.11 -9.99
N LEU A 115 -9.13 4.56 -9.06
CA LEU A 115 -9.52 3.43 -8.21
C LEU A 115 -9.81 3.86 -6.76
N GLY A 116 -9.69 5.15 -6.44
CA GLY A 116 -9.78 5.65 -5.07
C GLY A 116 -8.81 4.97 -4.10
N LEU A 117 -7.61 4.59 -4.59
CA LEU A 117 -6.67 3.77 -3.85
C LEU A 117 -5.46 4.58 -3.41
N GLU A 118 -5.15 4.52 -2.11
CA GLU A 118 -3.94 5.09 -1.53
C GLU A 118 -3.14 3.99 -0.82
N ARG A 119 -1.86 3.87 -1.17
CA ARG A 119 -0.91 2.95 -0.54
C ARG A 119 0.27 3.76 0.00
N ARG A 120 0.50 3.67 1.31
CA ARG A 120 1.58 4.37 1.99
C ARG A 120 2.56 3.39 2.59
N ARG A 121 3.85 3.67 2.47
CA ARG A 121 4.89 2.90 3.17
C ARG A 121 5.92 3.84 3.79
N LEU A 122 6.22 3.60 5.06
CA LEU A 122 7.28 4.30 5.78
C LEU A 122 8.61 3.62 5.51
N PHE A 123 9.60 4.42 5.15
CA PHE A 123 11.00 4.02 5.01
C PHE A 123 11.80 4.80 6.05
N SER A 124 12.55 4.11 6.91
CA SER A 124 13.52 4.73 7.81
C SER A 124 14.89 4.09 7.62
N ALA A 125 15.95 4.89 7.75
CA ALA A 125 17.31 4.41 7.53
C ALA A 125 17.66 3.27 8.50
N ALA A 126 17.24 3.39 9.76
CA ALA A 126 17.45 2.36 10.79
C ALA A 126 16.69 1.06 10.49
N ALA A 127 15.43 1.12 10.05
CA ALA A 127 14.63 -0.08 9.74
C ALA A 127 15.20 -0.88 8.56
N HIS A 128 15.96 -0.22 7.68
CA HIS A 128 16.64 -0.86 6.55
C HIS A 128 18.11 -1.18 6.82
N GLY A 129 18.59 -1.03 8.06
CA GLY A 129 19.96 -1.36 8.45
C GLY A 129 21.02 -0.43 7.87
N LEU A 130 20.64 0.76 7.39
CA LEU A 130 21.56 1.75 6.82
C LEU A 130 22.30 2.55 7.91
N CYS A 131 21.76 2.59 9.12
CA CYS A 131 22.39 3.17 10.28
C CYS A 131 22.05 2.34 11.53
N PRO A 132 22.86 2.39 12.60
CA PRO A 132 22.50 1.75 13.86
C PRO A 132 21.18 2.34 14.38
N PRO A 133 20.31 1.53 15.00
CA PRO A 133 19.12 2.07 15.65
C PRO A 133 19.56 3.12 16.65
N VAL A 134 18.93 4.30 16.61
CA VAL A 134 19.02 5.24 17.74
C VAL A 134 18.54 4.44 18.93
N ALA A 135 19.41 4.23 19.91
CA ALA A 135 19.03 3.57 21.14
C ALA A 135 17.76 4.29 21.62
N ALA A 136 16.64 3.57 21.67
CA ALA A 136 15.47 4.08 22.36
C ALA A 136 15.99 4.53 23.73
N GLU A 137 15.83 5.82 24.04
CA GLU A 137 16.10 6.27 25.39
C GLU A 137 15.39 5.29 26.32
N PRO A 138 16.08 4.74 27.33
CA PRO A 138 15.44 3.81 28.24
C PRO A 138 14.18 4.48 28.74
N GLU A 139 13.03 3.85 28.53
CA GLU A 139 11.77 4.27 29.14
C GLU A 139 12.11 4.58 30.60
N ALA A 140 11.99 5.86 30.97
CA ALA A 140 12.15 6.25 32.36
C ALA A 140 11.22 5.34 33.15
N PRO A 141 11.71 4.62 34.17
CA PRO A 141 10.87 3.72 34.93
C PRO A 141 9.67 4.53 35.41
N LEU A 142 8.46 4.09 35.05
CA LEU A 142 7.21 4.59 35.58
C LEU A 142 7.34 4.54 37.10
N THR A 143 7.62 5.68 37.72
CA THR A 143 7.57 5.80 39.17
C THR A 143 6.10 5.76 39.54
N ASP A 144 5.67 4.59 40.04
CA ASP A 144 4.44 4.42 40.82
C ASP A 144 4.49 5.34 42.05
N SER A 145 4.15 6.61 41.88
CA SER A 145 4.09 7.52 43.01
C SER A 145 3.27 8.77 42.68
N GLU A 146 1.98 8.63 42.36
CA GLU A 146 0.92 9.61 42.69
C GLU A 146 -0.47 8.94 42.64
N VAL A 147 -0.72 8.01 43.56
CA VAL A 147 -2.08 7.72 44.05
C VAL A 147 -2.00 7.70 45.56
N GLY A 148 -2.34 8.83 46.19
CA GLY A 148 -2.58 8.89 47.63
C GLY A 148 -2.02 10.13 48.33
N ALA A 149 -2.77 11.23 48.26
CA ALA A 149 -2.92 12.20 49.35
C ALA A 149 -4.26 12.92 49.19
#